data_AF-A0A428ULD0-F1
#
_entry.id   AF-A0A428ULD0-F1
#
_cell.length_a   1.000
_cell.length_b   1.000
_cell.length_c   1.000
_cell.angle_alpha   90.00
_cell.angle_beta   90.00
_cell.angle_gamma   90.00
#
_symmetry.space_group_name_H-M   'P 1'
#
loop_
_entity.id
_entity.type
_entity.pdbx_description
1 polymer ?
#
loop_
_entity_poly.entity_id
_entity_poly.type
_entity_poly.pdbx_seq_one_letter_code
_entity_poly.pdbx_strand_id
1 'polypeptide(L)'
;SDPSAGTSPSLLDHNEILRSVSLYYLTKSFVSSVYMYAQNLNGFKTEYTKARTDAPMLFSTFKYNVGFWPKELLAELGNLVQYRFHDFGGHFPGVDNPPALIEDLREIGTYW
;
A
#
# COMPACT_ATOMS: atom_id res chain seq x y z
N SER A 1 12.51 3.67 22.26
CA SER A 1 11.48 4.14 21.32
C SER A 1 12.06 4.00 19.92
N ASP A 2 11.30 3.46 18.97
CA ASP A 2 11.74 3.32 17.59
C ASP A 2 11.76 4.71 16.92
N PRO A 3 12.93 5.26 16.53
CA PRO A 3 13.01 6.58 15.93
C PRO A 3 12.41 6.62 14.51
N SER A 4 12.18 5.46 13.89
CA SER A 4 11.49 5.34 12.59
C SER A 4 9.99 5.26 12.73
N ALA A 5 9.45 5.02 13.94
CA ALA A 5 8.01 5.08 14.17
C ALA A 5 7.56 6.51 13.93
N GLY A 6 6.46 6.69 13.18
CA GLY A 6 5.96 7.99 12.76
C GLY A 6 6.12 9.04 13.85
N THR A 7 7.04 9.97 13.64
CA THR A 7 7.36 11.01 14.61
C THR A 7 6.32 12.11 14.48
N SER A 8 5.70 12.53 15.59
CA SER A 8 4.88 13.73 15.58
C SER A 8 5.73 14.95 15.18
N PRO A 9 5.23 15.85 14.33
CA PRO A 9 3.93 15.78 13.65
C PRO A 9 3.97 14.79 12.48
N SER A 10 2.89 14.02 12.35
CA SER A 10 2.63 13.19 11.17
C SER A 10 2.82 14.01 9.88
N LEU A 11 3.42 13.42 8.85
CA LEU A 11 3.46 14.03 7.50
C LEU A 11 2.06 14.23 6.93
N LEU A 12 1.10 13.39 7.35
CA LEU A 12 -0.32 13.65 7.23
C LEU A 12 -0.74 14.66 8.29
N ASP A 13 -0.66 15.95 7.95
CA ASP A 13 -1.14 17.03 8.80
C ASP A 13 -2.67 17.20 8.71
N HIS A 14 -3.23 18.10 9.51
CA HIS A 14 -4.66 18.40 9.49
C HIS A 14 -5.12 18.93 8.13
N ASN A 15 -4.25 19.58 7.35
CA ASN A 15 -4.61 20.09 6.02
C ASN A 15 -4.80 18.93 5.04
N GLU A 16 -3.94 17.90 5.08
CA GLU A 16 -4.07 16.73 4.20
C GLU A 16 -5.33 15.92 4.52
N ILE A 17 -5.65 15.78 5.81
CA ILE A 17 -6.89 15.15 6.26
C ILE A 17 -8.09 15.95 5.77
N LEU A 18 -8.12 17.26 6.02
CA LEU A 18 -9.22 18.13 5.59
C LEU A 18 -9.37 18.17 4.07
N ARG A 19 -8.27 18.16 3.31
CA ARG A 19 -8.29 18.09 1.85
C ARG A 19 -8.97 16.81 1.38
N SER A 20 -8.55 15.67 1.90
CA SER A 20 -9.09 14.35 1.52
C SER A 20 -10.58 14.22 1.89
N VAL A 21 -10.96 14.61 3.10
CA VAL A 21 -12.35 14.59 3.57
C VAL A 21 -13.23 15.56 2.77
N SER A 22 -12.73 16.78 2.52
CA SER A 22 -13.47 17.78 1.72
C SER A 22 -13.70 17.28 0.29
N LEU A 23 -12.70 16.65 -0.33
CA LEU A 23 -12.85 16.05 -1.65
C LEU A 23 -13.97 15.00 -1.64
N TYR A 24 -13.92 14.03 -0.73
CA TYR A 24 -14.95 12.98 -0.60
C TYR A 24 -16.35 13.55 -0.37
N TYR A 25 -16.48 14.60 0.44
CA TYR A 25 -17.75 15.26 0.72
C TYR A 25 -18.30 15.97 -0.51
N LEU A 26 -17.48 16.81 -1.15
CA LEU A 26 -17.87 17.62 -2.31
C LEU A 26 -18.23 16.76 -3.53
N THR A 27 -17.58 15.61 -3.68
CA THR A 27 -17.87 14.66 -4.77
C THR A 27 -18.89 13.57 -4.39
N LYS A 28 -19.37 13.55 -3.14
CA LYS A 28 -20.28 12.53 -2.59
C LYS A 28 -19.75 11.09 -2.79
N SER A 29 -18.44 10.90 -2.70
CA SER A 29 -17.79 9.64 -3.09
C SER A 29 -17.73 8.58 -1.98
N PHE A 30 -18.11 8.90 -0.74
CA PHE A 30 -18.00 7.92 0.36
C PHE A 30 -18.78 6.63 0.07
N VAL A 31 -20.07 6.72 -0.27
CA VAL A 31 -20.92 5.53 -0.49
C VAL A 31 -20.44 4.69 -1.66
N SER A 32 -20.04 5.31 -2.77
CA SER A 32 -19.54 4.57 -3.94
C SER A 32 -18.16 3.94 -3.67
N SER A 33 -17.29 4.60 -2.91
CA SER A 33 -15.96 4.09 -2.56
C SER A 33 -16.00 2.84 -1.68
N VAL A 34 -17.03 2.66 -0.85
CA VAL A 34 -17.10 1.54 0.09
C VAL A 34 -17.82 0.31 -0.48
N TYR A 35 -18.35 0.36 -1.70
CA TYR A 35 -19.07 -0.78 -2.29
C TYR A 35 -18.19 -2.03 -2.44
N MET A 36 -16.90 -1.85 -2.70
CA MET A 36 -15.92 -2.94 -2.79
C MET A 36 -15.86 -3.81 -1.53
N TYR A 37 -16.15 -3.26 -0.35
CA TYR A 37 -16.18 -4.02 0.90
C TYR A 37 -17.35 -5.03 0.93
N ALA A 38 -18.50 -4.70 0.33
CA ALA A 38 -19.63 -5.62 0.22
C ALA A 38 -19.34 -6.80 -0.73
N GLN A 39 -18.39 -6.64 -1.65
CA GLN A 39 -17.91 -7.73 -2.52
C GLN A 39 -16.95 -8.69 -1.81
N ASN A 40 -16.48 -8.34 -0.60
CA ASN A 40 -15.61 -9.18 0.22
C ASN A 40 -16.37 -9.71 1.44
N LEU A 41 -17.27 -10.67 1.19
CA LEU A 41 -18.15 -11.28 2.21
C LEU A 41 -17.39 -11.97 3.36
N ASN A 42 -16.11 -12.28 3.16
CA ASN A 42 -15.25 -12.93 4.15
C ASN A 42 -14.62 -11.95 5.15
N GLY A 43 -15.06 -10.68 5.20
CA GLY A 43 -14.74 -9.76 6.29
C GLY A 43 -13.25 -9.52 6.48
N PHE A 44 -12.53 -9.27 5.39
CA PHE A 44 -11.07 -9.05 5.36
C PHE A 44 -10.20 -10.26 5.69
N LYS A 45 -10.78 -11.46 5.84
CA LYS A 45 -9.97 -12.67 5.95
C LYS A 45 -9.09 -12.80 4.70
N THR A 46 -7.79 -12.90 4.91
CA THR A 46 -6.85 -13.07 3.81
C THR A 46 -6.90 -14.52 3.33
N GLU A 47 -7.44 -14.72 2.13
CA GLU A 47 -7.34 -15.98 1.40
C GLU A 47 -6.33 -15.78 0.27
N TYR A 48 -5.17 -16.39 0.42
CA TYR A 48 -4.10 -16.29 -0.55
C TYR A 48 -4.41 -17.14 -1.78
N THR A 49 -4.38 -16.51 -2.95
CA THR A 49 -4.55 -17.18 -4.23
C THR A 49 -3.35 -16.88 -5.12
N LYS A 50 -2.99 -17.84 -5.98
CA LYS A 50 -1.93 -17.66 -6.95
C LYS A 50 -2.47 -17.00 -8.21
N ALA A 51 -1.80 -15.95 -8.67
CA ALA A 51 -2.13 -15.29 -9.92
C ALA A 51 -2.02 -16.27 -11.11
N ARG A 52 -2.98 -16.22 -12.03
CA ARG A 52 -2.96 -17.04 -13.27
C ARG A 52 -2.15 -16.37 -14.37
N THR A 53 -0.95 -15.92 -14.05
CA THR A 53 -0.01 -15.26 -14.95
C THR A 53 1.42 -15.39 -14.40
N ASP A 54 2.40 -15.35 -15.28
CA ASP A 54 3.82 -15.28 -14.99
C ASP A 54 4.39 -13.85 -15.17
N ALA A 55 3.52 -12.85 -15.36
CA ALA A 55 3.93 -11.45 -15.41
C ALA A 55 4.78 -11.07 -14.18
N PRO A 56 5.86 -10.28 -14.36
CA PRO A 56 6.72 -9.84 -13.27
C PRO A 56 5.92 -9.17 -12.14
N MET A 57 6.04 -9.72 -10.92
CA MET A 57 5.43 -9.17 -9.71
C MET A 57 6.50 -8.48 -8.86
N LEU A 58 6.33 -7.17 -8.67
CA LEU A 58 7.15 -6.37 -7.78
C LEU A 58 6.34 -6.06 -6.52
N PHE A 59 6.96 -6.15 -5.34
CA PHE A 59 6.30 -5.84 -4.08
C PHE A 59 7.14 -4.92 -3.20
N SER A 60 6.56 -3.76 -2.86
CA SER A 60 7.13 -2.80 -1.92
C SER A 60 6.40 -2.89 -0.59
N THR A 61 7.11 -3.23 0.47
CA THR A 61 6.57 -3.27 1.83
C THR A 61 7.11 -2.11 2.65
N PHE A 62 6.24 -1.47 3.41
CA PHE A 62 6.54 -0.34 4.27
C PHE A 62 6.22 -0.76 5.72
N LYS A 63 7.17 -0.52 6.63
CA LYS A 63 7.14 -1.04 8.00
C LYS A 63 5.84 -0.78 8.76
N TYR A 64 5.19 0.36 8.55
CA TYR A 64 3.97 0.77 9.26
C TYR A 64 2.69 0.59 8.45
N ASN A 65 2.69 -0.30 7.45
CA ASN A 65 1.47 -0.66 6.72
C ASN A 65 0.51 -1.47 7.59
N VAL A 66 -0.78 -1.53 7.22
CA VAL A 66 -1.84 -2.24 7.95
C VAL A 66 -1.61 -3.76 8.02
N GLY A 67 -0.76 -4.30 7.16
CA GLY A 67 -0.41 -5.71 7.11
C GLY A 67 1.04 -5.90 6.68
N PHE A 68 1.59 -7.05 7.06
CA PHE A 68 2.93 -7.48 6.68
C PHE A 68 2.85 -8.81 5.95
N TRP A 69 3.54 -8.90 4.82
CA TRP A 69 3.64 -10.12 4.01
C TRP A 69 5.11 -10.49 3.83
N PRO A 70 5.54 -11.66 4.35
CA PRO A 70 6.88 -12.18 4.14
C PRO A 70 7.16 -12.42 2.65
N LYS A 71 8.42 -12.27 2.26
CA LYS A 71 8.87 -12.50 0.88
C LYS A 71 8.53 -13.93 0.41
N GLU A 72 8.69 -14.91 1.29
CA GLU A 72 8.47 -16.33 1.01
C GLU A 72 7.01 -16.59 0.64
N LEU A 73 6.08 -16.00 1.40
CA LEU A 73 4.65 -16.08 1.11
C LEU A 73 4.33 -15.45 -0.24
N LEU A 74 4.84 -14.25 -0.52
CA LEU A 74 4.60 -13.56 -1.79
C LEU A 74 5.15 -14.32 -3.00
N ALA A 75 6.30 -15.00 -2.85
CA ALA A 75 6.88 -15.82 -3.89
C ALA A 75 5.98 -17.02 -4.29
N GLU A 76 5.09 -17.47 -3.41
CA GLU A 76 4.08 -18.49 -3.73
C GLU A 76 2.89 -17.93 -4.52
N LEU A 77 2.60 -16.62 -4.41
CA LEU A 77 1.42 -15.98 -5.01
C LEU A 77 1.61 -15.57 -6.47
N GLY A 78 2.85 -15.42 -6.94
CA GLY A 78 3.14 -14.96 -8.30
C GLY A 78 4.61 -15.01 -8.65
N ASN A 79 4.96 -14.53 -9.85
CA ASN A 79 6.36 -14.40 -10.29
C ASN A 79 7.04 -13.22 -9.58
N LEU A 80 7.38 -13.38 -8.29
CA LEU A 80 8.01 -12.33 -7.49
C LEU A 80 9.44 -12.05 -7.96
N VAL A 81 9.62 -11.04 -8.80
CA VAL A 81 10.93 -10.64 -9.34
C VAL A 81 11.66 -9.66 -8.42
N GLN A 82 10.92 -8.95 -7.56
CA GLN A 82 11.47 -7.95 -6.65
C GLN A 82 10.65 -7.86 -5.36
N TYR A 83 11.35 -7.79 -4.23
CA TYR A 83 10.79 -7.48 -2.92
C TYR A 83 11.66 -6.42 -2.26
N ARG A 84 11.09 -5.28 -1.90
CA ARG A 84 11.79 -4.20 -1.19
C ARG A 84 11.09 -3.90 0.13
N PHE A 85 11.88 -3.83 1.20
CA PHE A 85 11.42 -3.42 2.51
C PHE A 85 11.92 -2.01 2.83
N HIS A 86 11.00 -1.12 3.18
CA HIS A 86 11.26 0.25 3.62
C HIS A 86 10.98 0.35 5.12
N ASP A 87 11.98 0.79 5.88
CA ASP A 87 11.90 1.00 7.32
C ASP A 87 11.16 2.28 7.71
N PHE A 88 10.89 3.16 6.74
CA PHE A 88 10.14 4.40 6.87
C PHE A 88 8.93 4.45 5.94
N GLY A 89 7.79 4.93 6.45
CA GLY A 89 6.51 5.00 5.74
C GLY A 89 5.51 3.91 6.17
N GLY A 90 4.24 4.11 5.86
CA GLY A 90 3.16 3.23 6.29
C GLY A 90 2.15 2.90 5.20
N HIS A 91 0.87 2.94 5.55
CA HIS A 91 -0.22 2.57 4.66
C HIS A 91 -0.38 3.51 3.45
N PHE A 92 0.05 4.76 3.58
CA PHE A 92 -0.05 5.79 2.53
C PHE A 92 1.35 6.16 1.99
N PRO A 93 2.09 5.23 1.35
CA PRO A 93 3.48 5.49 0.96
C PRO A 93 3.63 6.64 -0.05
N GLY A 94 2.59 6.91 -0.85
CA GLY A 94 2.58 8.06 -1.76
C GLY A 94 2.52 9.43 -1.07
N VAL A 95 2.20 9.46 0.22
CA VAL A 95 2.22 10.68 1.04
C VAL A 95 3.33 10.61 2.09
N ASP A 96 3.51 9.46 2.72
CA ASP A 96 4.46 9.28 3.83
C ASP A 96 5.91 9.10 3.36
N ASN A 97 6.15 8.43 2.22
CA ASN A 97 7.48 8.22 1.66
C ASN A 97 7.48 8.25 0.11
N PRO A 98 7.13 9.39 -0.51
CA PRO A 98 7.05 9.50 -1.96
C PRO A 98 8.35 9.14 -2.71
N PRO A 99 9.56 9.53 -2.23
CA PRO A 99 10.80 9.16 -2.91
C PRO A 99 11.00 7.65 -3.03
N ALA A 100 10.78 6.90 -1.95
CA ALA A 100 10.91 5.44 -1.97
C ALA A 100 9.89 4.78 -2.90
N LEU A 101 8.63 5.22 -2.87
CA LEU A 101 7.60 4.69 -3.75
C LEU A 101 7.94 4.96 -5.24
N ILE A 102 8.41 6.16 -5.57
CA ILE A 102 8.76 6.52 -6.94
C ILE A 102 9.97 5.72 -7.44
N GLU A 103 10.98 5.53 -6.59
CA GLU A 103 12.15 4.69 -6.93
C GLU A 103 11.73 3.26 -7.26
N ASP A 104 10.87 2.67 -6.43
CA ASP A 104 10.36 1.32 -6.64
C ASP A 104 9.49 1.20 -7.91
N LEU A 105 8.64 2.19 -8.19
CA LEU A 105 7.82 2.20 -9.40
C LEU A 105 8.66 2.27 -10.68
N ARG A 106 9.81 2.96 -10.66
CA ARG A 106 10.70 3.04 -11.84
C ARG A 106 11.31 1.70 -12.20
N GLU A 107 11.47 0.79 -11.25
CA GLU A 107 12.00 -0.55 -11.49
C GLU A 107 11.09 -1.40 -12.38
N ILE A 108 9.80 -1.06 -12.48
CA ILE A 108 8.88 -1.73 -13.41
C ILE A 108 9.46 -1.72 -14.84
N GLY A 109 10.10 -0.62 -15.25
CA GLY A 109 10.71 -0.50 -16.59
C GLY A 109 11.97 -1.34 -16.81
N THR A 110 12.45 -2.08 -15.81
CA THR A 110 13.54 -3.07 -15.99
C THR A 110 13.00 -4.44 -16.43
N TYR A 111 11.70 -4.67 -16.27
CA TYR A 111 11.02 -5.94 -16.55
C TYR A 111 10.08 -5.88 -17.77
N TRP A 112 9.82 -4.69 -18.30
CA TRP A 112 8.93 -4.39 -19.43
C TRP A 112 9.61 -3.41 -20.39
#